data_AF-A0A7R9HJD2-F1
#
_entry.id   AF-A0A7R9HJD2-F1
#
_cell.length_a   1.000
_cell.length_b   1.000
_cell.length_c   1.000
_cell.angle_alpha   90.00
_cell.angle_beta   90.00
_cell.angle_gamma   90.00
#
_symmetry.space_group_name_H-M   'P 1'
#
loop_
_entity.id
_entity.type
_entity.pdbx_description
1 polymer ?
#
loop_
_entity_poly.entity_id
_entity_poly.type
_entity_poly.pdbx_seq_one_letter_code
_entity_poly.pdbx_strand_id
1 'polypeptide(L)'
;MLEQAVDLAFGVFHLDIEKCTLALLLHVLPQYLHNRLQSEELVEPQASALAKLCAYCVFAALEFQNNSAPGSRKRSRRDKESELRSVLSVFTVLFQDLEGLCPTNKLLRTAPET
;
A
#
# COMPACT_ATOMS: atom_id res chain seq x y z
N MET A 1 -14.86 5.38 -12.42
CA MET A 1 -15.22 4.05 -11.89
C MET A 1 -14.19 3.54 -10.88
N LEU A 2 -12.90 3.48 -11.23
CA LEU A 2 -11.86 2.95 -10.33
C LEU A 2 -11.59 3.87 -9.11
N GLU A 3 -11.48 5.18 -9.30
CA GLU A 3 -11.30 6.12 -8.17
C GLU A 3 -12.46 6.08 -7.18
N GLN A 4 -13.69 5.96 -7.68
CA GLN A 4 -14.88 5.86 -6.86
C GLN A 4 -14.91 4.56 -6.02
N ALA A 5 -14.31 3.49 -6.53
CA ALA A 5 -14.11 2.25 -5.78
C ALA A 5 -13.03 2.41 -4.70
N VAL A 6 -11.96 3.16 -4.98
CA VAL A 6 -10.93 3.52 -3.98
C VAL A 6 -11.54 4.35 -2.85
N ASP A 7 -12.33 5.37 -3.18
CA ASP A 7 -12.99 6.22 -2.19
C ASP A 7 -13.97 5.42 -1.32
N LEU A 8 -14.75 4.52 -1.95
CA LEU A 8 -15.66 3.63 -1.24
C LEU A 8 -14.91 2.67 -0.32
N ALA A 9 -13.88 1.99 -0.82
CA ALA A 9 -13.07 1.07 -0.02
C ALA A 9 -12.41 1.79 1.16
N PHE A 10 -11.86 2.98 0.92
CA PHE A 10 -11.27 3.82 1.95
C PHE A 10 -12.31 4.23 3.01
N GLY A 11 -13.51 4.64 2.59
CA GLY A 11 -14.61 4.93 3.51
C GLY A 11 -15.03 3.72 4.37
N VAL A 12 -15.06 2.52 3.80
CA VAL A 12 -15.35 1.28 4.55
C VAL A 12 -14.21 0.96 5.52
N PHE A 13 -12.96 1.16 5.13
CA PHE A 13 -11.80 0.87 5.97
C PHE A 13 -11.76 1.74 7.23
N HIS A 14 -12.32 2.96 7.17
CA HIS A 14 -12.44 3.83 8.33
C HIS A 14 -13.26 3.25 9.50
N LEU A 15 -14.03 2.17 9.29
CA LEU A 15 -14.70 1.45 10.39
C LEU A 15 -13.72 0.78 11.37
N ASP A 16 -12.58 0.28 10.86
CA ASP A 16 -11.47 -0.27 11.66
C ASP A 16 -10.15 -0.03 10.93
N ILE A 17 -9.77 1.26 10.85
CA ILE A 17 -8.68 1.72 9.98
C ILE A 17 -7.34 1.05 10.30
N GLU A 18 -7.08 0.74 11.58
CA GLU A 18 -5.83 0.09 11.99
C GLU A 18 -5.76 -1.35 11.45
N LYS A 19 -6.79 -2.18 11.69
CA LYS A 19 -6.77 -3.58 11.25
C LYS A 19 -6.93 -3.75 9.75
N CYS A 20 -7.77 -2.91 9.12
CA CYS A 20 -7.94 -2.95 7.68
C CYS A 20 -6.63 -2.57 6.95
N THR A 21 -5.92 -1.54 7.44
CA THR A 21 -4.61 -1.16 6.88
C THR A 21 -3.57 -2.27 7.04
N LEU A 22 -3.50 -2.90 8.22
CA LEU A 22 -2.60 -4.03 8.45
C LEU A 22 -2.91 -5.21 7.51
N ALA A 23 -4.17 -5.60 7.40
CA ALA A 23 -4.59 -6.72 6.54
C ALA A 23 -4.31 -6.42 5.06
N LEU A 24 -4.56 -5.17 4.62
CA LEU A 24 -4.24 -4.73 3.26
C LEU A 24 -2.75 -4.90 2.96
N LEU A 25 -1.87 -4.48 3.87
CA LEU A 25 -0.42 -4.44 3.63
C LEU A 25 0.28 -5.78 3.87
N LEU A 26 -0.23 -6.62 4.78
CA LEU A 26 0.38 -7.90 5.14
C LEU A 26 -0.14 -9.08 4.32
N HIS A 27 -1.37 -8.99 3.80
CA HIS A 27 -2.01 -10.11 3.14
C HIS A 27 -2.38 -9.80 1.70
N VAL A 28 -3.04 -8.67 1.44
CA VAL A 28 -3.54 -8.36 0.09
C VAL A 28 -2.41 -7.89 -0.82
N LEU A 29 -1.69 -6.84 -0.42
CA LEU A 29 -0.64 -6.23 -1.24
C LEU A 29 0.48 -7.24 -1.58
N PRO A 30 0.99 -8.07 -0.64
CA PRO A 30 2.01 -9.05 -0.96
C PRO A 30 1.51 -10.15 -1.90
N GLN A 31 0.23 -10.53 -1.84
CA GLN A 31 -0.34 -11.49 -2.79
C GLN A 31 -0.27 -10.94 -4.20
N TYR A 32 -0.66 -9.69 -4.42
CA TYR A 32 -0.57 -9.09 -5.75
C TYR A 32 0.87 -8.85 -6.24
N LEU A 33 1.84 -8.66 -5.34
CA LEU A 33 3.23 -8.40 -5.73
C LEU A 33 4.08 -9.66 -5.91
N HIS A 34 3.86 -10.71 -5.09
CA HIS A 34 4.70 -11.91 -5.08
C HIS A 34 4.06 -13.10 -5.81
N ASN A 35 2.74 -13.11 -5.98
CA ASN A 35 2.08 -14.14 -6.77
C ASN A 35 2.10 -13.76 -8.26
N ARG A 36 2.93 -14.45 -9.04
CA ARG A 36 3.11 -14.18 -10.49
C ARG A 36 1.80 -14.05 -11.27
N LEU A 37 0.81 -14.89 -10.98
CA LEU A 37 -0.47 -14.86 -11.69
C LEU A 37 -1.26 -13.58 -11.38
N GLN A 38 -1.28 -13.15 -10.11
CA GLN A 38 -1.99 -11.94 -9.69
C GLN A 38 -1.21 -10.67 -10.02
N SER A 39 0.13 -10.73 -10.06
CA SER A 39 0.98 -9.61 -10.45
C SER A 39 0.85 -9.27 -11.92
N GLU A 40 0.65 -10.28 -12.79
CA GLU A 40 0.40 -10.05 -14.22
C GLU A 40 -0.96 -9.40 -14.48
N GLU A 41 -1.95 -9.60 -13.59
CA GLU A 41 -3.25 -8.92 -13.64
C GLU A 41 -3.20 -7.50 -13.04
N LEU A 42 -2.25 -7.22 -12.15
CA LEU A 42 -2.07 -5.91 -11.51
C LEU A 42 -1.22 -4.97 -12.37
N VAL A 43 -1.79 -4.56 -13.51
CA VAL A 43 -1.22 -3.54 -14.40
C VAL A 43 -1.92 -2.18 -14.20
N GLU A 44 -1.40 -1.13 -14.82
CA GLU A 44 -2.08 0.17 -14.85
C GLU A 44 -3.45 0.06 -15.55
N PRO A 45 -4.51 0.75 -15.06
CA PRO A 45 -4.56 1.68 -13.92
C PRO A 45 -4.82 1.05 -12.52
N GLN A 46 -4.93 -0.27 -12.42
CA GLN A 46 -5.27 -0.96 -11.16
C GLN A 46 -4.13 -0.87 -10.14
N ALA A 47 -2.87 -0.97 -10.60
CA ALA A 47 -1.68 -0.84 -9.77
C ALA A 47 -1.64 0.52 -9.06
N SER A 48 -1.81 1.62 -9.80
CA SER A 48 -1.83 2.97 -9.21
C SER A 48 -3.01 3.20 -8.27
N ALA A 49 -4.19 2.65 -8.56
CA ALA A 49 -5.33 2.72 -7.65
C ALA A 49 -5.09 1.97 -6.33
N LEU A 50 -4.49 0.78 -6.38
CA LEU A 50 -4.13 0.01 -5.19
C LEU A 50 -3.06 0.72 -4.36
N ALA A 51 -2.05 1.30 -5.00
CA ALA A 51 -1.01 2.09 -4.35
C ALA A 51 -1.60 3.33 -3.65
N LYS A 52 -2.52 4.05 -4.32
CA LYS A 52 -3.23 5.20 -3.74
C LYS A 52 -4.05 4.79 -2.52
N LEU A 53 -4.81 3.69 -2.60
CA LEU A 53 -5.58 3.16 -1.48
C LEU A 53 -4.66 2.82 -0.29
N CYS A 54 -3.55 2.13 -0.53
CA CYS A 54 -2.58 1.79 0.51
C CYS A 54 -2.04 3.05 1.20
N ALA A 55 -1.63 4.06 0.43
CA ALA A 55 -1.12 5.31 0.97
C ALA A 55 -2.17 6.05 1.83
N TYR A 56 -3.42 6.13 1.36
CA TYR A 56 -4.51 6.75 2.13
C TYR A 56 -4.80 6.00 3.43
N CYS A 57 -4.83 4.67 3.39
CA CYS A 57 -5.07 3.85 4.58
C CYS A 57 -3.95 4.01 5.62
N VAL A 58 -2.68 4.00 5.19
CA VAL A 58 -1.53 4.25 6.07
C VAL A 58 -1.63 5.62 6.71
N PHE A 59 -1.89 6.67 5.91
CA PHE A 59 -2.01 8.03 6.42
C PHE A 59 -3.16 8.16 7.42
N ALA A 60 -4.34 7.60 7.11
CA ALA A 60 -5.49 7.64 7.99
C ALA A 60 -5.26 6.86 9.30
N ALA A 61 -4.59 5.71 9.24
CA ALA A 61 -4.23 4.93 10.42
C ALA A 61 -3.26 5.71 11.33
N LEU A 62 -2.28 6.41 10.74
CA LEU A 62 -1.36 7.29 11.47
C LEU A 62 -2.10 8.43 12.19
N GLU A 63 -2.98 9.13 11.47
CA GLU A 63 -3.76 10.24 12.01
C GLU A 63 -4.73 9.78 13.11
N PHE A 64 -5.41 8.64 12.91
CA PHE A 64 -6.30 8.05 13.90
C PHE A 64 -5.59 7.75 15.23
N GLN A 65 -4.35 7.28 15.16
CA GLN A 65 -3.54 7.04 16.35
C GLN A 65 -3.09 8.33 17.01
N ASN A 66 -2.63 9.33 16.23
CA ASN A 66 -2.18 10.62 16.72
C ASN A 66 -3.30 11.39 17.45
N ASN A 67 -4.53 11.30 16.93
CA ASN A 67 -5.70 11.98 17.48
C ASN A 67 -6.36 11.21 18.65
N SER A 68 -5.98 9.95 18.88
CA SER A 68 -6.46 9.18 20.03
C SER A 68 -5.77 9.64 21.33
N ALA A 69 -6.45 10.53 22.07
CA ALA A 69 -5.95 11.31 23.20
C ALA A 69 -5.04 10.59 24.22
N PRO A 70 -4.06 11.31 24.82
CA PRO A 70 -2.98 10.74 25.66
C PRO A 70 -3.39 10.21 27.05
N GLY A 71 -4.68 10.18 27.40
CA GLY A 71 -5.15 10.01 28.79
C GLY A 71 -5.30 8.59 29.32
N SER A 72 -5.33 7.53 28.48
CA SER A 72 -5.77 6.20 28.95
C SER A 72 -4.83 5.01 28.64
N ARG A 73 -3.68 5.23 27.98
CA ARG A 73 -2.90 4.10 27.38
C ARG A 73 -1.39 4.13 27.65
N LYS A 74 -0.93 4.54 28.84
CA LYS A 74 0.52 4.60 29.15
C LYS A 74 1.28 3.27 29.01
N ARG A 75 0.61 2.11 28.93
CA ARG A 75 1.26 0.79 28.70
C ARG A 75 1.18 0.26 27.26
N SER A 76 0.29 0.79 26.41
CA SER A 76 0.02 0.25 25.04
C SER A 76 0.57 1.12 23.90
N ARG A 77 1.19 2.27 24.20
CA ARG A 77 1.70 3.21 23.18
C ARG A 77 2.96 2.71 22.46
N ARG A 78 3.79 1.88 23.11
CA ARG A 78 5.03 1.35 22.49
C ARG A 78 4.75 0.25 21.45
N ASP A 79 3.72 -0.55 21.67
CA ASP A 79 3.31 -1.61 20.73
C ASP A 79 2.83 -1.03 19.39
N LYS A 80 1.96 -0.02 19.43
CA LYS A 80 1.38 0.56 18.20
C LYS A 80 2.38 1.32 17.32
N GLU A 81 3.37 1.97 17.93
CA GLU A 81 4.46 2.62 17.17
C GLU A 81 5.33 1.58 16.46
N SER A 82 5.54 0.42 17.10
CA SER A 82 6.26 -0.70 16.48
C SER A 82 5.50 -1.28 15.30
N GLU A 83 4.18 -1.43 15.42
CA GLU A 83 3.30 -1.88 14.33
C GLU A 83 3.32 -0.87 13.17
N LEU A 84 3.26 0.44 13.43
CA LEU A 84 3.39 1.46 12.38
C LEU A 84 4.77 1.47 11.73
N ARG A 85 5.86 1.30 12.50
CA ARG A 85 7.21 1.15 11.92
C ARG A 85 7.31 -0.10 11.07
N SER A 86 6.67 -1.19 11.49
CA SER A 86 6.54 -2.42 10.71
C SER A 86 5.77 -2.16 9.41
N VAL A 87 4.62 -1.47 9.49
CA VAL A 87 3.78 -1.09 8.35
C VAL A 87 4.52 -0.16 7.39
N LEU A 88 5.21 0.86 7.90
CA LEU A 88 6.03 1.79 7.11
C LEU A 88 7.20 1.05 6.46
N SER A 89 7.86 0.15 7.19
CA SER A 89 8.95 -0.69 6.67
C SER A 89 8.45 -1.61 5.57
N VAL A 90 7.30 -2.25 5.74
CA VAL A 90 6.67 -3.11 4.72
C VAL A 90 6.28 -2.27 3.51
N PHE A 91 5.65 -1.11 3.71
CA PHE A 91 5.29 -0.20 2.64
C PHE A 91 6.53 0.29 1.86
N THR A 92 7.61 0.66 2.54
CA THR A 92 8.88 1.06 1.90
C THR A 92 9.51 -0.09 1.12
N VAL A 93 9.57 -1.31 1.68
CA VAL A 93 10.11 -2.49 0.97
C VAL A 93 9.27 -2.78 -0.29
N LEU A 94 7.95 -2.81 -0.17
CA LEU A 94 7.05 -3.10 -1.30
C LEU A 94 7.06 -2.00 -2.37
N PHE A 95 7.22 -0.73 -1.99
CA PHE A 95 7.37 0.36 -2.96
C PHE A 95 8.71 0.30 -3.69
N GLN A 96 9.77 -0.14 -3.01
CA GLN A 96 11.09 -0.30 -3.61
C GLN A 96 11.11 -1.44 -4.64
N ASP A 97 10.35 -2.51 -4.40
CA ASP A 97 10.09 -3.57 -5.39
C ASP A 97 9.25 -3.07 -6.58
N LEU A 98 8.30 -2.16 -6.36
CA LEU A 98 7.49 -1.53 -7.41
C LEU A 98 8.30 -0.59 -8.33
N GLU A 99 9.24 0.19 -7.79
CA GLU A 99 10.17 0.98 -8.61
C GLU A 99 11.09 0.08 -9.48
N GLY A 100 11.37 -1.15 -9.04
CA GLY A 100 12.10 -2.15 -9.82
C GLY A 100 11.28 -2.82 -10.93
N LEU A 101 9.95 -2.70 -10.91
CA LEU A 101 9.05 -3.36 -11.88
C LEU A 101 8.68 -2.51 -13.08
N CYS A 102 9.12 -1.25 -13.16
CA CYS A 102 8.88 -0.40 -14.32
C CYS A 102 9.94 -0.72 -15.40
N PRO A 103 9.64 -1.52 -16.45
CA PRO A 103 10.60 -1.74 -17.52
C PRO A 103 10.46 -0.53 -18.46
N THR A 104 11.05 0.60 -18.07
CA THR A 104 11.21 1.70 -19.01
C THR A 104 12.25 1.29 -20.05
N ASN A 105 11.74 0.94 -21.23
CA ASN A 105 12.41 0.79 -22.52
C ASN A 105 13.20 -0.50 -22.78
N LYS A 106 12.47 -1.54 -23.21
CA LYS A 106 12.89 -2.33 -24.39
C LYS A 106 12.06 -1.94 -25.61
N LEU A 107 12.14 -0.68 -26.04
CA LEU A 107 11.70 -0.29 -27.37
C LEU A 107 12.76 0.60 -28.03
N LEU A 108 13.11 0.19 -29.25
CA LEU A 108 14.06 0.79 -30.21
C LEU A 108 15.55 0.71 -29.87
N ARG A 109 16.11 -0.50 -30.06
CA ARG A 109 17.29 -0.61 -30.93
C ARG A 109 17.23 -1.91 -31.73
N THR A 110 16.20 -2.04 -32.56
CA THR A 110 16.30 -2.86 -33.77
C THR A 110 17.24 -2.15 -34.73
N ALA A 111 18.23 -2.89 -35.21
CA ALA A 111 19.31 -2.51 -36.13
C ALA A 111 18.77 -2.12 -37.53
N PRO A 112 19.58 -2.21 -38.61
CA PRO A 112 20.83 -1.53 -38.99
C PRO A 112 20.58 -0.68 -40.26
N GLU A 113 21.33 0.38 -40.52
CA GLU A 113 21.37 0.93 -41.89
C GLU A 113 22.84 1.15 -42.26
N THR A 114 23.23 0.41 -43.31
CA THR A 114 24.49 0.42 -44.04
C THR A 114 24.78 1.75 -44.70
#